data_AF-A0A396IZF1-F1
#
_entry.id   AF-A0A396IZF1-F1
#
_cell.length_a   1.000
_cell.length_b   1.000
_cell.length_c   1.000
_cell.angle_alpha   90.00
_cell.angle_beta   90.00
_cell.angle_gamma   90.00
#
_symmetry.space_group_name_H-M   'P 1'
#
loop_
_entity.id
_entity.type
_entity.pdbx_description
1 polymer ?
#
loop_
_entity_poly.entity_id
_entity_poly.type
_entity_poly.pdbx_seq_one_letter_code
_entity_poly.pdbx_strand_id
1 'polypeptide(L)' 'MERGIVVVCSARNSGRKPSTVSNDAPWILTVGATTIDRDLQSNVVLGNGKVIKVQTIQSSLYNIPLFTF' A
#
# COMPACT_ATOMS: atom_id res chain seq x y z
N MET A 1 -16.56 25.86 -4.58
CA MET A 1 -17.17 25.15 -5.73
C MET A 1 -17.85 26.19 -6.61
N GLU A 2 -17.09 26.81 -7.50
CA GLU A 2 -17.57 28.02 -8.23
C GLU A 2 -17.80 27.77 -9.72
N ARG A 3 -17.16 26.73 -10.28
CA ARG A 3 -17.20 26.42 -11.71
C ARG A 3 -17.74 25.01 -12.01
N GLY A 4 -18.38 24.39 -11.02
CA GLY A 4 -18.89 23.01 -11.15
C GLY A 4 -17.81 21.93 -11.28
N ILE A 5 -16.55 22.25 -10.98
CA ILE A 5 -15.42 21.32 -11.04
C ILE A 5 -15.23 20.67 -9.67
N VAL A 6 -15.34 19.35 -9.62
CA VAL A 6 -15.08 18.57 -8.39
C VAL A 6 -13.57 18.40 -8.19
N VAL A 7 -13.10 18.68 -6.98
CA VAL A 7 -11.71 18.44 -6.57
C VAL A 7 -11.68 17.19 -5.70
N VAL A 8 -10.80 16.25 -6.04
CA VAL A 8 -10.64 14.98 -5.33
C VAL A 8 -9.23 14.88 -4.75
N CYS A 9 -9.13 14.58 -3.46
CA CYS A 9 -7.85 14.45 -2.76
C CYS A 9 -7.85 13.21 -1.84
N SER A 10 -6.67 12.67 -1.53
CA SER A 10 -6.56 11.55 -0.58
C SER A 10 -6.73 12.01 0.87
N ALA A 11 -7.16 11.10 1.76
CA ALA A 11 -7.24 11.35 3.19
C ALA A 11 -5.87 11.44 3.89
N ARG A 12 -4.77 11.19 3.16
CA ARG A 12 -3.38 11.03 3.63
C ARG A 12 -3.11 9.67 4.29
N ASN A 13 -1.82 9.37 4.48
CA ASN A 13 -1.32 8.06 4.94
C ASN A 13 -0.92 8.06 6.43
N SER A 14 -1.23 9.12 7.18
CA SER A 14 -0.87 9.28 8.60
C SER A 14 -1.95 8.76 9.57
N GLY A 15 -2.83 7.87 9.07
CA GLY A 15 -3.98 7.34 9.80
C GLY A 15 -3.65 6.42 10.98
N ARG A 16 -4.67 5.65 11.41
CA ARG A 16 -4.80 4.80 12.63
C ARG A 16 -5.35 5.50 13.88
N LYS A 17 -5.35 6.83 13.94
CA LYS A 17 -5.99 7.61 15.01
C LYS A 17 -7.08 8.52 14.43
N PRO A 18 -8.14 8.86 15.20
CA PRO A 18 -9.11 9.87 14.81
C PRO A 18 -8.45 11.22 14.47
N SER A 19 -9.11 12.01 13.61
CA SER A 19 -8.71 13.39 13.28
C SER A 19 -7.31 13.55 12.66
N THR A 20 -6.90 12.62 11.77
CA THR A 20 -5.61 12.64 11.06
C THR A 20 -5.70 13.03 9.57
N VAL A 21 -6.92 13.30 9.08
CA VAL A 21 -7.18 13.74 7.70
C VAL A 21 -6.65 15.17 7.50
N SER A 22 -6.05 15.46 6.35
CA SER A 22 -5.50 16.81 6.03
C SER A 22 -6.23 17.55 4.91
N ASN A 23 -6.97 16.84 4.06
CA ASN A 23 -7.78 17.45 2.99
C ASN A 23 -9.23 17.53 3.48
N ASP A 24 -9.53 18.38 4.45
CA ASP A 24 -10.80 18.42 5.18
C ASP A 24 -11.70 19.62 4.80
N ALA A 25 -11.30 20.40 3.79
CA ALA A 25 -12.13 21.49 3.29
C ALA A 25 -13.49 20.94 2.79
N PRO A 26 -14.64 21.56 3.13
CA PRO A 26 -15.97 21.02 2.83
C PRO A 26 -16.28 20.78 1.35
N TRP A 27 -15.53 21.44 0.45
CA TRP A 27 -15.70 21.35 -1.00
C TRP A 27 -14.74 20.35 -1.67
N ILE A 28 -13.94 19.59 -0.91
CA ILE A 28 -13.06 18.55 -1.42
C ILE A 28 -13.71 17.18 -1.18
N LEU A 29 -13.74 16.34 -2.22
CA LEU A 29 -14.04 14.93 -2.06
C LEU A 29 -12.79 14.20 -1.54
N THR A 30 -12.83 13.80 -0.28
CA THR A 30 -11.67 13.21 0.40
C THR A 30 -11.77 11.70 0.47
N VAL A 31 -10.78 11.00 -0.10
CA VAL A 31 -10.83 9.56 -0.36
C VAL A 31 -9.93 8.78 0.60
N GLY A 32 -10.50 7.82 1.32
CA GLY A 32 -9.76 6.87 2.16
C GLY A 32 -9.18 5.69 1.36
N ALA A 33 -8.28 4.92 1.98
CA ALA A 33 -7.69 3.72 1.39
C ALA A 33 -8.31 2.45 1.99
N THR A 34 -8.58 1.47 1.14
CA THR A 34 -9.00 0.11 1.52
C THR A 34 -8.23 -0.93 0.71
N THR A 35 -8.24 -2.19 1.15
CA THR A 35 -7.72 -3.31 0.38
C THR A 35 -8.79 -3.88 -0.54
N ILE A 36 -8.35 -4.56 -1.60
CA ILE A 36 -9.17 -5.44 -2.44
C ILE A 36 -8.81 -6.90 -2.15
N ASP A 37 -9.57 -7.84 -2.70
CA ASP A 37 -9.38 -9.28 -2.54
C ASP A 37 -8.16 -9.85 -3.31
N ARG A 38 -7.46 -9.01 -4.09
CA ARG A 38 -6.24 -9.39 -4.79
C ARG A 38 -5.06 -9.56 -3.82
N ASP A 39 -4.54 -10.79 -3.74
CA ASP A 39 -3.35 -11.11 -2.96
C ASP A 39 -2.10 -11.23 -3.86
N LEU A 40 -1.16 -10.29 -3.71
CA LEU A 40 0.10 -10.25 -4.45
C LEU A 40 1.19 -10.94 -3.64
N GLN A 41 1.37 -12.24 -3.92
CA GLN A 41 2.34 -13.08 -3.21
C GLN A 41 3.55 -13.45 -4.09
N SER A 42 4.68 -13.70 -3.45
CA SER A 42 5.83 -14.36 -4.06
C SER A 42 6.45 -15.37 -3.08
N ASN A 43 7.25 -16.30 -3.60
CA ASN A 43 7.93 -17.32 -2.81
C ASN A 43 9.40 -16.95 -2.61
N VAL A 44 9.86 -16.99 -1.36
CA VAL A 44 11.27 -16.89 -1.00
C VAL A 44 11.77 -18.27 -0.62
N VAL A 45 12.83 -18.74 -1.29
CA VAL A 45 13.53 -19.99 -0.94
C VAL A 45 14.73 -19.62 -0.07
N LEU A 46 14.76 -20.13 1.16
CA LEU A 46 15.89 -19.94 2.07
C LEU A 46 17.02 -20.93 1.74
N GLY A 47 18.24 -20.65 2.18
CA GLY A 47 19.42 -21.51 1.93
C GLY A 47 19.30 -22.94 2.49
N ASN A 48 18.39 -23.18 3.42
CA ASN A 48 18.06 -24.52 3.94
C ASN A 48 16.91 -25.22 3.18
N GLY A 49 16.48 -24.68 2.03
CA GLY A 49 15.40 -25.22 1.20
C GLY A 49 13.98 -24.89 1.66
N LYS A 50 13.81 -24.19 2.79
CA LYS A 50 12.47 -23.77 3.27
C LYS A 50 11.89 -22.69 2.35
N VAL A 51 10.63 -22.86 1.95
CA VAL A 51 9.90 -21.88 1.14
C VAL A 51 8.96 -21.06 2.02
N ILE A 52 9.01 -19.73 1.88
CA ILE A 52 8.15 -18.78 2.60
C ILE A 52 7.34 -17.96 1.60
N LYS A 53 6.02 -17.91 1.77
CA LYS A 53 5.15 -16.99 1.05
C LYS A 53 5.26 -15.59 1.64
N VAL A 54 5.56 -14.61 0.81
CA VAL A 54 5.69 -13.20 1.19
C VAL A 54 4.75 -12.36 0.34
N GLN A 55 4.23 -11.25 0.88
CA GLN A 55 3.50 -10.25 0.11
C GLN A 55 4.51 -9.27 -0.49
N THR A 56 4.64 -9.28 -1.82
CA THR A 56 5.55 -8.40 -2.54
C THR A 56 5.13 -8.27 -4.00
N ILE A 57 5.62 -7.25 -4.67
CA ILE A 57 5.40 -7.04 -6.09
C ILE A 57 6.64 -7.58 -6.81
N GLN A 58 6.50 -8.78 -7.41
CA GLN A 58 7.50 -9.49 -8.20
C GLN A 58 8.89 -9.66 -7.55
N SER A 59 9.11 -10.79 -6.87
CA SER A 59 10.45 -11.18 -6.42
C SER A 59 11.27 -11.83 -7.56
N SER A 60 11.79 -11.04 -8.50
CA SER A 60 12.86 -11.51 -9.39
C SER A 60 14.20 -11.52 -8.65
N LEU A 61 14.30 -12.28 -7.56
CA LEU A 61 15.55 -12.55 -6.86
C LEU A 61 15.91 -14.03 -7.06
N TYR A 62 15.89 -14.50 -8.31
CA TYR A 62 16.25 -15.88 -8.65
C TYR A 62 17.78 -16.13 -8.53
N ASN A 63 18.58 -15.19 -8.00
CA ASN A 63 20.03 -15.41 -7.90
C ASN A 63 20.82 -14.54 -6.91
N ILE A 64 20.20 -13.89 -5.92
CA ILE A 64 20.99 -13.34 -4.80
C ILE A 64 20.88 -14.28 -3.60
N PRO A 65 21.99 -14.86 -3.11
CA PRO A 65 21.97 -15.56 -1.84
C PRO A 65 21.50 -14.55 -0.80
N LEU A 66 20.45 -14.90 -0.10
CA LEU A 66 19.85 -14.09 0.95
C LEU A 66 20.92 -13.90 2.05
N PHE A 67 21.74 -12.85 1.95
CA PHE A 67 22.59 -12.45 3.06
C PHE A 67 21.68 -11.79 4.09
N THR A 68 21.42 -12.55 5.15
CA THR A 68 20.90 -12.08 6.43
C THR A 68 21.78 -10.95 6.98
N PHE A 69 21.13 -9.85 7.36
CA PHE A 69 21.53 -9.01 8.50
C PHE A 69 20.35 -8.92 9.45
#